data_AF-A0A381QSE5-F1
#
_entry.id   AF-A0A381QSE5-F1
#
_cell.length_a   1.000
_cell.length_b   1.000
_cell.length_c   1.000
_cell.angle_alpha   90.00
_cell.angle_beta   90.00
_cell.angle_gamma   90.00
#
_symmetry.space_group_name_H-M   'P 1'
#
loop_
_entity.id
_entity.type
_entity.pdbx_description
1 polymer ?
#
loop_
_entity_poly.entity_id
_entity_poly.type
_entity_poly.pdbx_seq_one_letter_code
_entity_poly.pdbx_strand_id
1 'polypeptide(L)' 'MFFAFIVLVFTGFPVAWVLAGLAILFTAIAIVASVDFGIPIGIDWAYTSITVERVWNVMENWVMV' A
#
# COMPACT_ATOMS: atom_id res chain seq x y z
N MET A 1 -10.92 1.11 -2.81
CA MET A 1 -10.26 -0.16 -2.44
C MET A 1 -11.15 -1.39 -2.64
N PHE A 2 -12.30 -1.52 -1.96
CA PHE A 2 -13.12 -2.75 -2.02
C PHE A 2 -13.60 -3.18 -3.40
N PHE A 3 -14.11 -2.26 -4.22
CA PHE A 3 -14.55 -2.60 -5.58
C PHE A 3 -13.40 -3.15 -6.44
N ALA A 4 -12.26 -2.47 -6.43
CA ALA A 4 -11.07 -2.91 -7.16
C ALA A 4 -10.54 -4.27 -6.65
N PHE A 5 -10.59 -4.50 -5.33
CA PHE A 5 -10.24 -5.80 -4.74
C PHE A 5 -11.14 -6.92 -5.25
N ILE A 6 -12.46 -6.74 -5.20
CA ILE A 6 -13.44 -7.74 -5.65
C ILE A 6 -13.20 -8.09 -7.12
N VAL A 7 -13.06 -7.09 -7.98
CA VAL A 7 -12.83 -7.30 -9.42
C VAL A 7 -11.53 -8.09 -9.66
N LEU A 8 -10.41 -7.70 -9.04
CA LEU A 8 -9.12 -8.34 -9.26
C LEU A 8 -9.01 -9.74 -8.66
N VAL A 9 -9.76 -10.05 -7.61
CA VAL A 9 -9.81 -11.42 -7.07
C VAL A 9 -10.51 -12.35 -8.06
N PHE A 10 -11.58 -11.89 -8.71
CA PHE A 10 -12.29 -12.70 -9.71
C PHE A 10 -11.50 -12.93 -11.00
N THR A 11 -10.48 -12.13 -11.31
CA THR A 11 -9.59 -12.39 -12.47
C THR A 11 -8.58 -13.51 -12.21
N GLY A 12 -8.53 -14.07 -11.00
CA GLY A 12 -7.68 -15.22 -10.66
C GLY A 12 -6.23 -14.87 -10.27
N PHE A 13 -5.91 -13.58 -10.03
CA PHE A 13 -4.59 -13.22 -9.50
C PHE A 13 -4.44 -13.69 -8.04
N PRO A 14 -3.22 -14.08 -7.62
CA PRO A 14 -3.01 -14.48 -6.22
C PRO A 14 -3.34 -13.32 -5.27
N VAL A 15 -4.10 -13.62 -4.21
CA VAL A 15 -4.67 -12.61 -3.30
C VAL A 15 -3.62 -11.67 -2.71
N ALA A 16 -2.44 -12.20 -2.35
CA ALA A 16 -1.34 -11.40 -1.81
C ALA A 16 -0.89 -10.28 -2.76
N TRP A 17 -0.87 -10.55 -4.07
CA TRP A 17 -0.47 -9.57 -5.09
C TRP A 17 -1.53 -8.49 -5.25
N VAL A 18 -2.81 -8.88 -5.18
CA VAL A 18 -3.92 -7.93 -5.23
C VAL A 18 -3.88 -7.00 -4.02
N LEU A 19 -3.65 -7.53 -2.81
CA LEU A 19 -3.55 -6.73 -1.59
C LEU A 19 -2.37 -5.75 -1.63
N ALA A 20 -1.16 -6.23 -1.98
CA ALA A 20 0.03 -5.38 -2.08
C ALA A 20 -0.11 -4.34 -3.19
N GLY A 21 -0.56 -4.75 -4.38
CA GLY A 21 -0.72 -3.87 -5.54
C GLY A 21 -1.76 -2.78 -5.30
N LEU A 22 -2.90 -3.10 -4.69
CA LEU A 22 -3.91 -2.11 -4.35
C LEU A 22 -3.44 -1.15 -3.26
N ALA A 23 -2.70 -1.63 -2.26
CA ALA A 23 -2.11 -0.76 -1.24
C ALA A 23 -1.17 0.28 -1.88
N ILE A 24 -0.29 -0.15 -2.78
CA ILE A 24 0.64 0.74 -3.50
C ILE A 24 -0.14 1.72 -4.41
N LEU A 25 -1.07 1.22 -5.21
CA LEU A 25 -1.83 2.03 -6.17
C LEU A 25 -2.64 3.14 -5.48
N PHE A 26 -3.39 2.81 -4.42
CA PHE A 26 -4.20 3.80 -3.73
C PHE A 26 -3.34 4.78 -2.91
N THR A 27 -2.17 4.36 -2.42
CA THR A 27 -1.21 5.27 -1.78
C THR A 27 -0.66 6.27 -2.79
N ALA A 28 -0.30 5.82 -3.99
CA ALA A 28 0.17 6.70 -5.07
C ALA A 28 -0.92 7.70 -5.49
N ILE A 29 -2.18 7.26 -5.63
CA ILE A 29 -3.31 8.16 -5.91
C ILE A 29 -3.49 9.19 -4.79
N ALA A 30 -3.38 8.78 -3.53
CA ALA A 30 -3.50 9.69 -2.39
C ALA A 30 -2.40 10.76 -2.39
N ILE A 31 -1.15 10.37 -2.68
CA ILE A 31 -0.03 11.31 -2.77
C ILE A 31 -0.24 12.29 -3.93
N VAL A 32 -0.60 11.81 -5.12
CA VAL A 32 -0.90 12.67 -6.28
C VAL A 32 -2.05 13.64 -5.98
N ALA A 33 -3.14 13.16 -5.40
CA ALA A 33 -4.26 13.99 -5.00
C ALA A 33 -3.89 15.05 -3.93
N SER A 34 -2.96 14.71 -3.04
CA SER A 34 -2.46 15.65 -2.03
C SER A 34 -1.51 16.69 -2.62
N VAL A 35 -0.54 16.27 -3.43
CA VAL A 35 0.52 17.14 -3.99
C VAL A 35 0.01 18.00 -5.14
N ASP A 36 -0.68 17.41 -6.12
CA ASP A 36 -1.05 18.10 -7.36
C ASP A 36 -2.40 18.83 -7.23
N PHE A 37 -3.32 18.31 -6.41
CA PHE A 37 -4.68 18.85 -6.27
C PHE A 37 -4.92 19.53 -4.92
N GLY A 38 -3.94 19.51 -4.01
CA GLY A 38 -4.03 20.18 -2.70
C GLY A 38 -5.08 19.60 -1.76
N ILE A 39 -5.50 18.34 -1.98
CA ILE A 39 -6.53 17.69 -1.16
C ILE A 39 -5.88 17.14 0.13
N PRO A 40 -6.30 17.55 1.34
CA PRO A 40 -5.64 17.13 2.58
C PRO A 40 -6.02 15.70 2.99
N ILE A 41 -5.39 14.71 2.35
CA ILE A 41 -5.67 13.27 2.55
C ILE A 41 -4.87 12.70 3.75
N GLY A 42 -3.80 13.37 4.18
CA GLY A 42 -2.98 12.95 5.32
C GLY A 42 -2.03 11.77 5.05
N ILE A 43 -1.79 11.45 3.76
CA ILE A 43 -0.82 10.46 3.31
C ILE A 43 0.19 11.19 2.41
N ASP A 44 1.46 11.09 2.75
CA ASP A 44 2.58 11.69 2.03
C ASP A 44 3.76 10.71 1.87
N TRP A 45 4.84 11.19 1.26
CA TRP A 45 6.07 10.40 1.06
C TRP A 45 6.71 9.98 2.38
N ALA A 46 6.68 10.86 3.40
CA ALA A 46 7.22 10.56 4.72
C ALA A 46 6.45 9.42 5.40
N TYR A 47 5.12 9.49 5.39
CA TYR A 47 4.25 8.44 5.93
C TYR A 47 4.46 7.10 5.21
N THR A 48 4.54 7.12 3.89
CA THR A 48 4.72 5.90 3.09
C THR A 48 6.09 5.25 3.32
N SER A 49 7.12 6.03 3.65
CA SER A 49 8.48 5.53 3.92
C SER A 49 8.57 4.59 5.14
N ILE A 50 7.63 4.70 6.09
CA ILE A 50 7.56 3.83 7.29
C ILE A 50 7.40 2.35 6.91
N THR A 51 6.86 2.07 5.73
CA THR A 51 6.71 0.69 5.24
C THR A 51 8.05 -0.04 5.12
N VAL A 52 9.13 0.67 4.78
CA VAL A 52 10.49 0.08 4.68
C VAL A 52 10.96 -0.41 6.05
N GLU A 53 10.83 0.44 7.08
CA GLU A 53 11.21 0.08 8.45
C GLU A 53 10.39 -1.12 8.95
N ARG A 54 9.09 -1.18 8.63
CA ARG A 54 8.25 -2.32 9.01
C ARG A 54 8.66 -3.62 8.35
N VAL A 55 9.06 -3.59 7.08
CA VAL A 55 9.57 -4.79 6.40
C VAL A 55 10.90 -5.23 7.01
N TRP A 56 11.79 -4.29 7.28
CA TRP A 56 13.08 -4.57 7.89
C TRP A 56 12.94 -5.18 9.30
N ASN A 57 12.06 -4.62 10.13
CA ASN A 57 11.76 -5.13 11.48
C ASN A 57 11.21 -6.57 11.47
N VAL A 58 10.52 -6.98 10.39
CA VAL A 58 10.07 -8.38 10.22
C VAL A 58 11.24 -9.30 9.92
N MET A 59 12.24 -8.83 9.16
CA MET A 59 13.43 -9.60 8.78
C MET A 59 14.43 -9.76 9.93
N GLU A 60 14.58 -8.74 10.79
CA GLU A 60 15.47 -8.79 11.96
C GLU A 60 14.85 -9.55 13.16
N ASN A 61 13.62 -10.02 13.04
CA ASN A 61 12.92 -10.66 14.13
C ASN A 61 13.45 -12.07 14.40
N TRP A 62 14.22 -12.22 15.47
CA TRP A 62 14.80 -13.49 15.93
C TRP A 62 13.79 -14.57 16.36
N VAL A 63 12.51 -14.23 16.56
CA VAL A 63 11.44 -15.20 16.89
C VAL A 63 10.80 -15.79 15.64
N MET A 64 10.87 -15.08 14.50
CA MET A 64 10.32 -15.52 13.21
C MET A 64 11.36 -16.18 12.29
N VAL A 65 12.58 -16.41 12.79
CA VAL A 65 13.67 -17.15 12.12
C VAL A 65 13.64 -18.61 12.51
#